data_AF-A0A2D0KI00-F1
#
_entry.id   AF-A0A2D0KI00-F1
#
_cell.length_a   1.000
_cell.length_b   1.000
_cell.length_c   1.000
_cell.angle_alpha   90.00
_cell.angle_beta   90.00
_cell.angle_gamma   90.00
#
_symmetry.space_group_name_H-M   'P 1'
#
loop_
_entity.id
_entity.type
_entity.pdbx_description
1 polymer ?
#
loop_
_entity_poly.entity_id
_entity_poly.type
_entity_poly.pdbx_seq_one_letter_code
_entity_poly.pdbx_strand_id
1 'polypeptide(L)'
;MLATMKIPLTPEQKHALELMHDTTRDSRVCDRIKAVLLASEGWTAQMIAQALRIHESTVSRHLKDFIAQEKLTPENGGSESHLSAEQTAALIDYLTANLMHTTTQIVAYVQARWQVSFSVGGMTKWLHRQGFSYKKPKGVPHKFDAHKQQQFIDDYKALKEESDRAIVEVYE
;
A
#
# COMPACT_ATOMS: atom_id res chain seq x y z
N MET A 1 42.20 5.74 18.03
CA MET A 1 41.87 5.01 19.27
C MET A 1 40.44 4.49 19.12
N LEU A 2 40.25 3.17 19.11
CA LEU A 2 38.93 2.55 18.98
C LEU A 2 38.18 2.76 20.30
N ALA A 3 37.21 3.67 20.32
CA ALA A 3 36.37 3.89 21.49
C ALA A 3 35.49 2.66 21.71
N THR A 4 35.61 2.03 22.86
CA THR A 4 34.72 0.94 23.29
C THR A 4 33.42 1.55 23.81
N MET A 5 32.33 1.38 23.05
CA MET A 5 30.99 1.64 23.57
C MET A 5 30.58 0.47 24.47
N LYS A 6 30.80 0.60 25.78
CA LYS A 6 30.29 -0.39 26.75
C LYS A 6 28.81 -0.14 27.02
N ILE A 7 27.97 -1.11 26.68
CA ILE A 7 26.55 -1.12 27.05
C ILE A 7 26.41 -1.96 28.31
N PRO A 8 26.09 -1.37 29.47
CA PRO A 8 25.82 -2.15 30.68
C PRO A 8 24.48 -2.86 30.53
N LEU A 9 24.48 -4.19 30.61
CA LEU A 9 23.28 -5.01 30.64
C LEU A 9 23.25 -5.85 31.92
N THR A 10 22.09 -5.95 32.57
CA THR A 10 21.89 -6.89 33.66
C THR A 10 21.82 -8.33 33.13
N PRO A 11 22.07 -9.37 33.96
CA PRO A 11 21.89 -10.76 33.56
C PRO A 11 20.49 -11.05 33.01
N GLU A 12 19.46 -10.45 33.60
CA GLU A 12 18.06 -10.60 33.16
C GLU A 12 17.83 -9.98 31.78
N GLN A 13 18.41 -8.79 31.52
CA GLN A 13 18.33 -8.14 30.20
C GLN A 13 19.04 -8.97 29.13
N LYS A 14 20.21 -9.53 29.44
CA LYS A 14 20.92 -10.43 28.52
C LYS A 14 20.07 -11.65 28.18
N HIS A 15 19.50 -12.30 29.18
CA HIS A 15 18.63 -13.46 28.98
C HIS A 15 17.40 -13.12 28.14
N ALA A 16 16.77 -11.97 28.38
CA ALA A 16 15.63 -11.52 27.59
C ALA A 16 16.01 -11.28 26.12
N LEU A 17 17.16 -10.66 25.87
CA LEU A 17 17.68 -10.45 24.51
C LEU A 17 17.99 -11.77 23.81
N GLU A 18 18.61 -12.73 24.49
CA GLU A 18 18.87 -14.08 23.96
C GLU A 18 17.58 -14.80 23.59
N LEU A 19 16.57 -14.76 24.47
CA LEU A 19 15.25 -15.34 24.20
C LEU A 19 14.56 -14.66 23.00
N MET A 20 14.64 -13.33 22.91
CA MET A 20 14.12 -12.58 21.75
C MET A 20 14.85 -12.95 20.46
N HIS A 21 16.18 -13.14 20.52
CA HIS A 21 16.97 -13.56 19.37
C HIS A 21 16.56 -14.95 18.86
N ASP A 22 16.32 -15.90 19.77
CA ASP A 22 15.97 -17.28 19.42
C ASP A 22 14.56 -17.42 18.84
N THR A 23 13.65 -16.52 19.24
CA THR A 23 12.25 -16.54 18.78
C THR A 23 12.02 -15.71 17.52
N THR A 24 12.82 -14.68 17.27
CA THR A 24 12.65 -13.76 16.14
C THR A 24 13.12 -14.37 14.82
N ARG A 25 12.37 -14.12 13.74
CA ARG A 25 12.74 -14.54 12.36
C ARG A 25 13.31 -13.43 11.50
N ASP A 26 13.12 -12.15 11.88
CA ASP A 26 13.72 -11.02 11.16
C ASP A 26 15.21 -10.92 11.48
N SER A 27 16.04 -11.27 10.50
CA SER A 27 17.50 -11.23 10.64
C SER A 27 18.04 -9.87 11.06
N ARG A 28 17.35 -8.77 10.69
CA ARG A 28 17.76 -7.41 11.07
C ARG A 28 17.63 -7.18 12.57
N VAL A 29 16.57 -7.72 13.18
CA VAL A 29 16.37 -7.66 14.62
C VAL A 29 17.41 -8.54 15.32
N CYS A 30 17.63 -9.75 14.82
CA CYS A 30 18.65 -10.66 15.35
C CYS A 30 20.06 -10.02 15.35
N ASP A 31 20.45 -9.36 14.25
CA ASP A 31 21.78 -8.73 14.16
C ASP A 31 21.91 -7.51 15.08
N ARG A 32 20.83 -6.76 15.31
CA ARG A 32 20.81 -5.68 16.31
C ARG A 32 20.95 -6.22 17.73
N ILE A 33 20.28 -7.33 18.06
CA ILE A 33 20.41 -8.00 19.35
C ILE A 33 21.84 -8.49 19.56
N LYS A 34 22.43 -9.19 18.58
CA LYS A 34 23.83 -9.66 18.65
C LYS A 34 24.79 -8.49 18.86
N ALA A 35 24.60 -7.37 18.15
CA ALA A 35 25.45 -6.20 18.31
C ALA A 35 25.43 -5.66 19.75
N VAL A 36 24.24 -5.59 20.37
CA VAL A 36 24.06 -5.15 21.75
C VAL A 36 24.72 -6.12 22.75
N LEU A 37 24.49 -7.42 22.60
CA LEU A 37 25.09 -8.46 23.44
C LEU A 37 26.63 -8.43 23.36
N LEU A 38 27.20 -8.44 22.15
CA LEU A 38 28.64 -8.40 21.93
C LEU A 38 29.27 -7.09 22.46
N ALA A 39 28.59 -5.96 22.32
CA ALA A 39 29.06 -4.69 22.88
C ALA A 39 29.06 -4.74 24.43
N SER A 40 28.08 -5.39 25.05
CA SER A 40 28.05 -5.62 26.50
C SER A 40 29.18 -6.54 26.99
N GLU A 41 29.67 -7.43 26.12
CA GLU A 41 30.81 -8.32 26.35
C GLU A 41 32.16 -7.64 26.06
N GLY A 42 32.15 -6.38 25.63
CA GLY A 42 33.34 -5.57 25.40
C GLY A 42 33.92 -5.64 24.00
N TRP A 43 33.20 -6.21 23.03
CA TRP A 43 33.62 -6.17 21.63
C TRP A 43 33.57 -4.74 21.09
N THR A 44 34.55 -4.38 20.25
CA THR A 44 34.53 -3.08 19.57
C THR A 44 33.52 -3.09 18.41
N ALA A 45 33.03 -1.92 18.01
CA ALA A 45 32.14 -1.80 16.85
C ALA A 45 32.75 -2.42 15.58
N GLN A 46 34.08 -2.32 15.42
CA GLN A 46 34.82 -2.94 14.31
C GLN A 46 34.80 -4.48 14.38
N MET A 47 34.99 -5.08 15.56
CA MET A 47 34.93 -6.53 15.73
C MET A 47 33.52 -7.06 15.45
N ILE A 48 32.50 -6.36 15.96
CA ILE A 48 31.09 -6.70 15.73
C ILE A 48 30.76 -6.60 14.24
N ALA A 49 31.19 -5.52 13.58
CA ALA A 49 31.00 -5.31 12.15
C ALA A 49 31.61 -6.44 11.32
N GLN A 50 32.83 -6.87 11.67
CA GLN A 50 33.49 -7.99 11.03
C GLN A 50 32.75 -9.32 11.25
N ALA A 51 32.27 -9.60 12.47
CA ALA A 51 31.55 -10.83 12.80
C ALA A 51 30.19 -10.90 12.10
N LEU A 52 29.44 -9.80 12.07
CA LEU A 52 28.10 -9.71 11.47
C LEU A 52 28.12 -9.42 9.97
N ARG A 53 29.29 -9.11 9.39
CA ARG A 53 29.48 -8.73 7.97
C ARG A 53 28.63 -7.53 7.56
N ILE A 54 28.55 -6.53 8.42
CA ILE A 54 27.90 -5.24 8.16
C ILE A 54 28.88 -4.10 8.38
N HIS A 55 28.54 -2.90 7.88
CA HIS A 55 29.43 -1.75 7.99
C HIS A 55 29.54 -1.26 9.45
N GLU A 56 30.73 -0.82 9.88
CA GLU A 56 31.00 -0.36 11.25
C GLU A 56 30.11 0.82 11.67
N SER A 57 29.82 1.75 10.75
CA SER A 57 28.90 2.86 11.02
C SER A 57 27.47 2.40 11.29
N THR A 58 27.04 1.28 10.71
CA THR A 58 25.74 0.66 10.95
C THR A 58 25.67 0.07 12.35
N VAL A 59 26.70 -0.66 12.78
CA VAL A 59 26.83 -1.15 14.17
C VAL A 59 26.78 0.03 15.14
N SER A 60 27.59 1.07 14.90
CA SER A 60 27.63 2.26 15.74
C SER A 60 26.26 2.94 15.86
N ARG A 61 25.49 2.99 14.77
CA ARG A 61 24.11 3.51 14.79
C ARG A 61 23.20 2.62 15.62
N HIS A 62 23.23 1.31 15.42
CA HIS A 62 22.40 0.37 16.18
C HIS A 62 22.64 0.44 17.69
N LEU A 63 23.91 0.53 18.11
CA LEU A 63 24.25 0.68 19.53
C LEU A 63 23.74 2.02 20.10
N LYS A 64 23.87 3.12 19.35
CA LYS A 64 23.32 4.43 19.75
C LYS A 64 21.81 4.41 19.87
N ASP A 65 21.12 3.82 18.88
CA ASP A 65 19.67 3.68 18.87
C ASP A 65 19.18 2.86 20.08
N PHE A 66 19.90 1.79 20.44
CA PHE A 66 19.58 0.98 21.61
C PHE A 66 19.79 1.77 22.92
N ILE A 67 20.91 2.48 23.07
CA ILE A 67 21.16 3.29 24.27
C ILE A 67 20.12 4.41 24.42
N ALA A 68 19.67 5.01 23.32
CA ALA A 68 18.73 6.12 23.36
C ALA A 68 17.27 5.68 23.60
N GLN A 69 16.85 4.54 23.04
CA GLN A 69 15.43 4.18 22.92
C GLN A 69 15.16 2.67 23.06
N GLU A 70 16.15 1.86 23.44
CA GLU A 70 16.07 0.38 23.45
C GLU A 70 15.61 -0.21 22.09
N LYS A 71 15.92 0.51 21.01
CA LYS A 71 15.43 0.19 19.67
C LYS A 71 16.14 -1.01 19.06
N LEU A 72 15.42 -2.13 18.96
CA LEU A 72 15.87 -3.38 18.33
C LEU A 72 15.19 -3.67 16.99
N THR A 73 14.07 -3.02 16.70
CA THR A 73 13.32 -3.23 15.47
C THR A 73 13.57 -2.13 14.44
N PRO A 74 13.57 -2.46 13.14
CA PRO A 74 13.47 -1.44 12.11
C PRO A 74 12.08 -0.79 12.16
N GLU A 75 12.01 0.54 12.06
CA GLU A 75 10.76 1.26 11.85
C GLU A 75 10.37 1.14 10.38
N ASN A 76 9.80 0.00 10.02
CA ASN A 76 9.23 -0.21 8.70
C ASN A 76 7.77 0.26 8.75
N GLY A 77 7.56 1.56 8.60
CA GLY A 77 6.24 2.16 8.46
C GLY A 77 5.97 2.58 7.00
N GLY A 78 4.73 2.41 6.55
CA GLY A 78 4.26 3.14 5.37
C GLY A 78 4.14 4.63 5.67
N SER A 79 4.10 5.48 4.64
CA SER A 79 3.74 6.88 4.83
C SER A 79 2.28 7.02 5.25
N GLU A 80 2.02 7.90 6.21
CA GLU A 80 0.64 8.31 6.51
C GLU A 80 -0.01 9.00 5.30
N SER A 81 -1.35 8.98 5.26
CA SER A 81 -2.12 9.72 4.27
C SER A 81 -1.90 11.23 4.45
N HIS A 82 -1.79 11.98 3.36
CA HIS A 82 -1.75 13.45 3.43
C HIS A 82 -3.08 14.07 3.91
N LEU A 83 -4.18 13.32 3.84
CA LEU A 83 -5.49 13.76 4.33
C LEU A 83 -5.77 13.16 5.71
N SER A 84 -6.30 13.99 6.61
CA SER A 84 -6.83 13.55 7.90
C SER A 84 -8.04 12.62 7.70
N ALA A 85 -8.46 11.94 8.78
CA ALA A 85 -9.65 11.10 8.75
C ALA A 85 -10.91 11.90 8.36
N GLU A 86 -11.07 13.11 8.91
CA GLU A 86 -12.19 14.02 8.60
C GLU A 86 -12.17 14.49 7.15
N GLN A 87 -10.99 14.89 6.64
CA GLN A 87 -10.84 15.29 5.24
C GLN A 87 -11.09 14.13 4.29
N THR A 88 -10.66 12.93 4.67
CA THR A 88 -10.89 11.71 3.91
C THR A 88 -12.38 11.40 3.80
N ALA A 89 -13.11 11.40 4.92
CA ALA A 89 -14.56 11.20 4.93
C ALA A 89 -15.28 12.26 4.07
N ALA A 90 -14.94 13.54 4.26
CA ALA A 90 -15.54 14.63 3.50
C ALA A 90 -15.27 14.54 1.99
N LEU A 91 -14.06 14.09 1.58
CA LEU A 91 -13.73 13.90 0.18
C LEU A 91 -14.48 12.72 -0.42
N ILE A 92 -14.59 11.61 0.32
CA ILE A 92 -15.37 10.43 -0.11
C ILE A 92 -16.83 10.82 -0.34
N ASP A 93 -17.46 11.52 0.62
CA ASP A 93 -18.85 11.97 0.51
C ASP A 93 -19.04 12.89 -0.71
N TYR A 94 -18.13 13.84 -0.89
CA TYR A 94 -18.16 14.77 -2.01
C TYR A 94 -18.04 14.06 -3.37
N LEU A 95 -17.09 13.14 -3.52
CA LEU A 95 -16.87 12.38 -4.77
C LEU A 95 -17.98 11.35 -5.04
N THR A 96 -18.68 10.91 -4.00
CA THR A 96 -19.85 10.02 -4.13
C THR A 96 -21.07 10.79 -4.60
N ALA A 97 -21.26 12.02 -4.12
CA ALA A 97 -22.37 12.88 -4.53
C ALA A 97 -22.11 13.59 -5.88
N ASN A 98 -20.85 13.85 -6.23
CA ASN A 98 -20.47 14.64 -7.40
C ASN A 98 -19.52 13.87 -8.31
N LEU A 99 -19.89 13.76 -9.59
CA LEU A 99 -19.03 13.11 -10.58
C LEU A 99 -17.89 14.04 -10.99
N MET A 100 -16.66 13.70 -10.60
CA MET A 100 -15.44 14.29 -11.18
C MET A 100 -14.87 13.38 -12.27
N HIS A 101 -14.58 13.95 -13.43
CA HIS A 101 -14.18 13.18 -14.62
C HIS A 101 -12.70 12.78 -14.65
N THR A 102 -11.86 13.52 -13.91
CA THR A 102 -10.40 13.29 -13.93
C THR A 102 -9.79 13.42 -12.56
N THR A 103 -8.72 12.65 -12.31
CA THR A 103 -7.94 12.77 -11.07
C THR A 103 -7.34 14.16 -10.89
N THR A 104 -6.97 14.85 -11.98
CA THR A 104 -6.45 16.23 -11.92
C THR A 104 -7.45 17.21 -11.32
N GLN A 105 -8.74 17.07 -11.63
CA GLN A 105 -9.79 17.89 -11.01
C GLN A 105 -9.89 17.64 -9.51
N ILE A 106 -9.75 16.37 -9.09
CA ILE A 106 -9.77 15.99 -7.67
C ILE A 106 -8.55 16.58 -6.95
N VAL A 107 -7.36 16.53 -7.55
CA VAL A 107 -6.15 17.17 -7.00
C VAL A 107 -6.37 18.67 -6.83
N ALA A 108 -6.89 19.36 -7.85
CA ALA A 108 -7.15 20.80 -7.78
C ALA A 108 -8.18 21.14 -6.69
N TYR A 109 -9.23 20.33 -6.54
CA TYR A 109 -10.24 20.50 -5.50
C TYR A 109 -9.63 20.36 -4.09
N VAL A 110 -8.83 19.31 -3.87
CA VAL A 110 -8.17 19.06 -2.58
C VAL A 110 -7.19 20.17 -2.23
N GLN A 111 -6.41 20.64 -3.22
CA GLN A 111 -5.52 21.79 -3.03
C GLN A 111 -6.31 23.04 -2.66
N ALA A 112 -7.37 23.38 -3.40
CA ALA A 112 -8.15 24.58 -3.16
C ALA A 112 -8.85 24.55 -1.79
N ARG A 113 -9.33 23.39 -1.36
CA ARG A 113 -10.14 23.25 -0.14
C ARG A 113 -9.30 23.12 1.14
N TRP A 114 -8.18 22.40 1.08
CA TRP A 114 -7.39 22.05 2.27
C TRP A 114 -5.91 22.42 2.17
N GLN A 115 -5.48 23.02 1.05
CA GLN A 115 -4.08 23.36 0.78
C GLN A 115 -3.13 22.15 0.82
N VAL A 116 -3.67 20.95 0.56
CA VAL A 116 -2.92 19.71 0.49
C VAL A 116 -2.58 19.38 -0.96
N SER A 117 -1.28 19.33 -1.25
CA SER A 117 -0.77 19.00 -2.59
C SER A 117 -0.69 17.49 -2.80
N PHE A 118 -1.28 17.02 -3.89
CA PHE A 118 -1.09 15.65 -4.39
C PHE A 118 -0.46 15.66 -5.78
N SER A 119 0.40 14.68 -6.06
CA SER A 119 0.65 14.31 -7.45
C SER A 119 -0.57 13.56 -8.00
N VAL A 120 -0.80 13.61 -9.31
CA VAL A 120 -1.89 12.85 -9.96
C VAL A 120 -1.80 11.36 -9.63
N GLY A 121 -0.60 10.77 -9.69
CA GLY A 121 -0.39 9.37 -9.33
C GLY A 121 -0.64 9.07 -7.84
N GLY A 122 -0.29 10.01 -6.96
CA GLY A 122 -0.59 9.90 -5.53
C GLY A 122 -2.09 9.91 -5.25
N MET A 123 -2.83 10.82 -5.88
CA MET A 123 -4.29 10.88 -5.77
C MET A 123 -4.95 9.63 -6.37
N THR A 124 -4.49 9.12 -7.52
CA THR A 124 -5.00 7.85 -8.08
C THR A 124 -4.82 6.68 -7.11
N LYS A 125 -3.64 6.57 -6.49
CA LYS A 125 -3.40 5.54 -5.45
C LYS A 125 -4.30 5.74 -4.24
N TRP A 126 -4.50 6.99 -3.81
CA TRP A 126 -5.41 7.31 -2.70
C TRP A 126 -6.84 6.89 -3.03
N LEU A 127 -7.36 7.20 -4.23
CA LEU A 127 -8.69 6.81 -4.67
C LEU A 127 -8.90 5.30 -4.64
N HIS A 128 -7.92 4.53 -5.14
CA HIS A 128 -7.98 3.06 -5.08
C HIS A 128 -7.99 2.53 -3.64
N ARG A 129 -7.24 3.15 -2.72
CA ARG A 129 -7.24 2.77 -1.29
C ARG A 129 -8.61 2.99 -0.64
N GLN A 130 -9.33 4.03 -1.06
CA GLN A 130 -10.70 4.29 -0.59
C GLN A 130 -11.78 3.49 -1.34
N GLY A 131 -11.39 2.55 -2.22
CA GLY A 131 -12.31 1.69 -2.95
C GLY A 131 -12.92 2.29 -4.21
N PHE A 132 -12.52 3.50 -4.63
CA PHE A 132 -12.94 4.05 -5.92
C PHE A 132 -12.28 3.28 -7.07
N SER A 133 -13.08 2.90 -8.05
CA SER A 133 -12.62 2.30 -9.30
C SER A 133 -12.93 3.22 -10.47
N TYR A 134 -12.00 3.30 -11.41
CA TYR A 134 -12.28 3.93 -12.69
C TYR A 134 -13.38 3.17 -13.43
N LYS A 135 -14.41 3.90 -13.89
CA LYS A 135 -15.43 3.36 -14.79
C LYS A 135 -15.42 4.16 -16.08
N LYS A 136 -14.98 3.52 -17.15
CA LYS A 136 -15.10 4.07 -18.50
C LYS A 136 -16.59 4.12 -18.88
N PRO A 137 -17.15 5.28 -19.25
CA PRO A 137 -18.48 5.32 -19.84
C PRO A 137 -18.51 4.39 -21.05
N LYS A 138 -19.52 3.51 -21.14
CA LYS A 138 -19.70 2.69 -22.35
C LYS A 138 -20.05 3.64 -23.48
N GLY A 139 -19.23 3.67 -24.52
CA GLY A 139 -19.54 4.46 -25.71
C GLY A 139 -20.83 3.96 -26.34
N VAL A 140 -21.74 4.88 -26.66
CA VAL A 140 -22.85 4.56 -27.56
C VAL A 140 -22.24 4.41 -28.96
N PRO A 141 -22.47 3.30 -29.69
CA PRO A 141 -21.96 3.17 -31.05
C PRO A 141 -22.39 4.38 -31.89
N HIS A 142 -21.45 5.00 -32.62
CA HIS A 142 -21.75 6.18 -33.44
C HIS A 142 -22.86 5.91 -34.49
N LYS A 143 -23.03 4.65 -34.92
CA LYS A 143 -24.07 4.23 -35.87
C LYS A 143 -25.39 3.82 -35.18
N PHE A 144 -25.52 4.05 -33.89
CA PHE A 144 -26.75 3.75 -33.15
C PHE A 144 -27.89 4.63 -33.65
N ASP A 145 -28.92 3.97 -34.17
CA ASP A 145 -30.16 4.57 -34.65
C ASP A 145 -31.29 3.75 -34.03
N ALA A 146 -32.03 4.36 -33.10
CA ALA A 146 -33.06 3.68 -32.33
C ALA A 146 -34.18 3.12 -33.23
N HIS A 147 -34.52 3.82 -34.31
CA HIS A 147 -35.55 3.37 -35.25
C HIS A 147 -35.09 2.16 -36.05
N LYS A 148 -33.85 2.18 -36.55
CA LYS A 148 -33.29 1.02 -37.28
C LYS A 148 -33.10 -0.20 -36.38
N GLN A 149 -32.75 0.02 -35.11
CA GLN A 149 -32.64 -1.08 -34.16
C GLN A 149 -34.02 -1.69 -33.85
N GLN A 150 -35.05 -0.87 -33.68
CA GLN A 150 -36.41 -1.36 -33.46
C GLN A 150 -36.92 -2.13 -34.69
N GLN A 151 -36.72 -1.59 -35.90
CA GLN A 151 -37.09 -2.28 -37.14
C GLN A 151 -36.42 -3.66 -37.24
N PHE A 152 -35.10 -3.75 -36.96
CA PHE A 152 -34.39 -5.03 -36.97
C PHE A 152 -34.96 -6.04 -35.95
N ILE A 153 -35.35 -5.58 -34.75
CA ILE A 153 -35.94 -6.46 -33.73
C ILE A 153 -37.28 -7.02 -34.23
N ASP A 154 -38.10 -6.19 -34.85
CA ASP A 154 -39.42 -6.58 -35.34
C ASP A 154 -39.30 -7.55 -36.53
N ASP A 155 -38.41 -7.24 -37.49
CA ASP A 155 -38.10 -8.11 -38.63
C ASP A 155 -37.58 -9.49 -38.17
N TYR A 156 -36.66 -9.50 -37.19
CA TYR A 156 -36.10 -10.74 -36.64
C TYR A 156 -37.16 -11.60 -35.93
N LYS A 157 -38.07 -10.98 -35.16
CA LYS A 157 -39.16 -11.72 -34.51
C LYS A 157 -40.10 -12.35 -35.53
N ALA A 158 -40.48 -11.61 -36.56
CA ALA A 158 -41.31 -12.11 -37.64
C ALA A 158 -40.65 -13.31 -38.36
N LEU A 159 -39.37 -13.19 -38.71
CA LEU A 159 -38.60 -14.26 -39.33
C LEU A 159 -38.52 -15.51 -38.43
N LYS A 160 -38.33 -15.30 -37.12
CA LYS A 160 -38.27 -16.40 -36.16
C LYS A 160 -39.62 -17.12 -36.05
N GLU A 161 -40.73 -16.38 -35.97
CA GLU A 161 -42.07 -16.96 -35.92
C GLU A 161 -42.46 -17.70 -37.22
N GLU A 162 -41.98 -17.22 -38.37
CA GLU A 162 -42.14 -17.90 -39.66
C GLU A 162 -41.32 -19.20 -39.69
N SER A 163 -40.05 -19.14 -39.27
CA SER A 163 -39.20 -20.33 -39.17
C SER A 163 -39.75 -21.36 -38.19
N ASP A 164 -40.25 -20.93 -37.04
CA ASP A 164 -40.84 -21.81 -36.04
C ASP A 164 -42.15 -22.44 -36.55
N ARG A 165 -42.97 -21.71 -37.32
CA ARG A 165 -44.15 -22.26 -38.01
C ARG A 165 -43.80 -23.25 -39.12
N ALA A 166 -42.82 -22.92 -39.95
CA ALA A 166 -42.36 -23.80 -41.02
C ALA A 166 -41.75 -25.10 -40.47
N ILE A 167 -41.15 -25.06 -39.27
CA ILE A 167 -40.72 -26.27 -38.58
C ILE A 167 -41.94 -27.11 -38.14
N VAL A 168 -43.01 -26.51 -37.62
CA VAL A 168 -44.21 -27.26 -37.19
C VAL A 168 -44.93 -27.92 -38.37
N GLU A 169 -45.06 -27.25 -39.52
CA GLU A 169 -45.72 -27.81 -40.73
C GLU A 169 -44.94 -28.97 -41.40
N VAL A 170 -43.63 -29.13 -41.13
CA VAL A 170 -42.82 -30.23 -41.67
C VAL A 170 -42.92 -31.50 -40.83
N TYR A 171 -43.50 -31.42 -39.62
CA TYR A 171 -43.68 -32.55 -38.70
C TYR A 171 -45.16 -32.93 -38.47
N GLU A 172 -46.10 -32.37 -39.23
CA GLU A 172 -47.49 -32.86 -39.39
C GLU A 172 -47.66 -33.65 -40.71
#